data_AF-A0A973AV47-F1
#
_entry.id   AF-A0A973AV47-F1
#
_cell.length_a   1.000
_cell.length_b   1.000
_cell.length_c   1.000
_cell.angle_alpha   90.00
_cell.angle_beta   90.00
_cell.angle_gamma   90.00
#
_symmetry.space_group_name_H-M   'P 1'
#
loop_
_entity.id
_entity.type
_entity.pdbx_description
1 polymer ?
#
loop_
_entity_poly.entity_id
_entity_poly.type
_entity_poly.pdbx_seq_one_letter_code
_entity_poly.pdbx_strand_id
1 'polypeptide(L)'
;GNIRELENLIERIVVLKRDQGLIEMKDLPIHHFKKIRLDRYVANVSLPDEGVDFNEAVNDFENELIIQALQKTEGNKNKAATLLNLNRTTLVEKLKRKGLRIAS
;
A
#
# COMPACT_ATOMS: atom_id res chain seq x y z
N GLY A 1 5.02 -1.92 10.90
CA GLY A 1 4.95 -1.90 9.43
C GLY A 1 6.34 -1.93 8.85
N ASN A 2 6.99 -0.77 8.73
CA ASN A 2 8.16 -0.56 7.86
C ASN A 2 9.38 -1.47 8.09
N ILE A 3 9.75 -1.75 9.35
CA ILE A 3 10.94 -2.58 9.65
C ILE A 3 10.67 -4.05 9.32
N ARG A 4 9.51 -4.58 9.73
CA ARG A 4 9.11 -5.96 9.39
C ARG A 4 8.88 -6.14 7.89
N GLU A 5 8.37 -5.11 7.21
CA GLU A 5 8.23 -5.13 5.75
C GLU A 5 9.59 -5.15 5.04
N LEU A 6 10.57 -4.42 5.56
CA LEU A 6 11.95 -4.46 5.07
C LEU A 6 12.57 -5.85 5.30
N GLU A 7 12.35 -6.44 6.47
CA GLU A 7 12.80 -7.81 6.80
C GLU A 7 12.23 -8.83 5.82
N ASN A 8 10.91 -8.85 5.62
CA ASN A 8 10.25 -9.76 4.69
C ASN A 8 10.73 -9.59 3.24
N LEU A 9 11.00 -8.35 2.82
CA LEU A 9 11.52 -8.05 1.50
C LEU A 9 12.94 -8.60 1.34
N ILE A 10 13.80 -8.39 2.34
CA ILE A 10 15.18 -8.89 2.33
C ILE A 10 15.18 -10.42 2.30
N GLU A 11 14.38 -11.07 3.14
CA GLU A 11 14.26 -12.53 3.19
C GLU A 11 13.86 -13.10 1.81
N ARG A 12 12.87 -12.48 1.17
CA ARG A 12 12.43 -12.90 -0.17
C ARG A 12 13.51 -12.72 -1.24
N ILE A 13 14.26 -11.61 -1.21
CA ILE A 13 15.36 -11.39 -2.16
C ILE A 13 16.44 -12.46 -1.97
N VAL A 14 16.76 -12.78 -0.72
CA VAL A 14 17.74 -13.83 -0.37
C VAL A 14 17.29 -15.20 -0.86
N VAL A 15 16.00 -15.54 -0.70
CA VAL A 15 15.44 -16.83 -1.18
C VAL A 15 15.38 -16.93 -2.71
N LEU A 16 15.02 -15.84 -3.39
CA LEU A 16 14.91 -15.82 -4.85
C LEU A 16 16.27 -15.85 -5.53
N LYS A 17 17.30 -15.34 -4.86
CA LYS A 17 18.66 -15.36 -5.35
C LYS A 17 19.23 -16.77 -5.20
N ARG A 18 19.17 -17.54 -6.28
CA ARG A 18 19.69 -18.92 -6.35
C ARG A 18 21.23 -19.00 -6.44
N ASP A 19 21.90 -17.91 -6.82
CA ASP A 19 23.35 -17.83 -6.96
C ASP A 19 24.01 -17.04 -5.83
N GLN A 20 25.19 -17.48 -5.37
CA GLN A 20 26.00 -16.74 -4.41
C GLN A 20 26.62 -15.51 -5.09
N GLY A 21 26.33 -14.30 -4.61
CA GLY A 21 26.91 -13.06 -5.16
C GLY A 21 26.22 -11.76 -4.73
N LEU A 22 26.71 -10.63 -5.23
CA LEU A 22 26.16 -9.29 -4.94
C LEU A 22 24.75 -9.14 -5.53
N ILE A 23 23.79 -8.65 -4.73
CA ILE A 23 22.42 -8.35 -5.19
C ILE A 23 22.47 -7.18 -6.19
N GLU A 24 22.08 -7.43 -7.42
CA GLU A 24 21.99 -6.41 -8.47
C GLU A 24 20.54 -5.95 -8.65
N MET A 25 20.33 -4.79 -9.28
CA MET A 25 18.98 -4.24 -9.52
C MET A 25 18.03 -5.21 -10.24
N LYS A 26 18.58 -6.10 -11.10
CA LYS A 26 17.82 -7.15 -11.80
C LYS A 26 17.30 -8.27 -10.88
N ASP A 27 17.95 -8.47 -9.73
CA ASP A 27 17.60 -9.47 -8.72
C ASP A 27 16.51 -8.95 -7.78
N LEU A 28 16.34 -7.63 -7.72
CA LEU A 28 15.21 -7.04 -7.03
C LEU A 28 13.94 -7.45 -7.78
N PRO A 29 12.89 -7.83 -7.06
CA PRO A 29 11.64 -8.21 -7.71
C PRO A 29 10.89 -6.94 -8.13
N ILE A 30 11.47 -6.12 -9.03
CA ILE A 30 10.98 -4.79 -9.49
C ILE A 30 9.55 -4.88 -10.05
N HIS A 31 9.24 -6.00 -10.70
CA HIS A 31 7.88 -6.31 -11.14
C HIS A 31 6.93 -6.60 -9.97
N HIS A 32 7.42 -7.21 -8.89
CA HIS A 32 6.68 -7.34 -7.63
C HIS A 32 6.58 -6.04 -6.85
N PHE A 33 7.38 -5.00 -7.08
CA PHE A 33 7.09 -3.70 -6.42
C PHE A 33 5.87 -3.01 -7.04
N LYS A 34 5.61 -3.20 -8.34
CA LYS A 34 4.33 -2.84 -8.98
C LYS A 34 3.22 -3.84 -8.64
N LYS A 35 3.54 -5.13 -8.57
CA LYS A 35 2.59 -6.18 -8.17
C LYS A 35 2.18 -6.05 -6.69
N ILE A 36 3.05 -5.68 -5.75
CA ILE A 36 2.73 -5.32 -4.36
C ILE A 36 1.69 -4.18 -4.27
N ARG A 37 1.53 -3.37 -5.32
CA ARG A 37 0.48 -2.34 -5.43
C ARG A 37 -0.80 -2.85 -6.12
N LEU A 38 -0.71 -3.79 -7.08
CA LEU A 38 -1.85 -4.31 -7.87
C LEU A 38 -2.42 -5.64 -7.32
N ASP A 39 -1.55 -6.55 -6.86
CA ASP A 39 -1.85 -7.70 -5.98
C ASP A 39 -2.59 -7.24 -4.72
N ARG A 40 -2.36 -6.01 -4.27
CA ARG A 40 -3.07 -5.43 -3.13
C ARG A 40 -4.58 -5.30 -3.31
N TYR A 41 -5.07 -5.35 -4.56
CA TYR A 41 -6.49 -5.28 -4.85
C TYR A 41 -7.17 -6.65 -5.03
N VAL A 42 -6.43 -7.73 -5.30
CA VAL A 42 -7.06 -9.06 -5.60
C VAL A 42 -6.26 -10.28 -5.09
N ALA A 43 -5.00 -10.17 -4.68
CA ALA A 43 -4.17 -11.31 -4.32
C ALA A 43 -3.76 -11.30 -2.84
N ASN A 44 -4.46 -12.14 -2.08
CA ASN A 44 -4.12 -12.69 -0.76
C ASN A 44 -4.16 -11.71 0.42
N VAL A 45 -5.37 -11.33 0.82
CA VAL A 45 -5.64 -11.15 2.25
C VAL A 45 -5.52 -12.53 2.89
N SER A 46 -4.30 -12.89 3.29
CA SER A 46 -4.03 -14.10 4.08
C SER A 46 -4.13 -13.69 5.54
N LEU A 47 -5.10 -14.25 6.25
CA LEU A 47 -5.16 -14.11 7.70
C LEU A 47 -3.97 -14.88 8.30
N PRO A 48 -3.05 -14.22 9.02
CA PRO A 48 -1.98 -14.91 9.75
C PRO A 48 -2.57 -15.84 10.81
N ASP A 49 -1.88 -16.93 11.14
CA ASP A 49 -2.29 -17.85 12.21
C ASP A 49 -2.38 -17.15 13.58
N GLU A 50 -1.64 -16.05 13.75
CA GLU A 50 -1.64 -15.19 14.94
C GLU A 50 -2.82 -14.18 14.97
N GLY A 51 -3.58 -14.09 13.87
CA GLY A 51 -4.65 -13.11 13.69
C GLY A 51 -4.16 -11.70 13.29
N VAL A 52 -5.12 -10.80 13.02
CA VAL A 52 -4.87 -9.36 12.80
C VAL A 52 -5.95 -8.54 13.49
N ASP A 53 -5.63 -7.29 13.87
CA ASP A 53 -6.66 -6.34 14.22
C ASP A 53 -7.42 -5.94 12.95
N PHE A 54 -8.69 -6.35 12.89
CA PHE A 54 -9.56 -6.09 11.76
C PHE A 54 -9.74 -4.59 11.49
N ASN A 55 -9.88 -3.78 12.54
CA ASN A 55 -10.11 -2.35 12.40
C ASN A 55 -8.85 -1.64 11.87
N GLU A 56 -7.67 -2.06 12.31
CA GLU A 56 -6.39 -1.58 11.78
C GLU A 56 -6.23 -1.93 10.30
N ALA A 57 -6.47 -3.20 9.92
CA ALA A 57 -6.35 -3.64 8.53
C ALA A 57 -7.32 -2.90 7.59
N VAL A 58 -8.58 -2.72 7.99
CA VAL A 58 -9.57 -1.94 7.24
C VAL A 58 -9.16 -0.47 7.15
N ASN A 59 -8.62 0.09 8.23
CA ASN A 59 -8.18 1.48 8.28
C ASN A 59 -7.01 1.73 7.32
N ASP A 60 -6.06 0.80 7.24
CA ASP A 60 -4.91 0.90 6.34
C ASP A 60 -5.32 0.77 4.88
N PHE A 61 -6.17 -0.20 4.57
CA PHE A 61 -6.75 -0.33 3.24
C PHE A 61 -7.48 0.96 2.82
N GLU A 62 -8.30 1.52 3.72
CA GLU A 62 -8.99 2.79 3.48
C GLU A 62 -8.01 3.95 3.22
N ASN A 63 -6.94 4.06 4.01
CA ASN A 63 -5.92 5.11 3.86
C ASN A 63 -5.28 5.04 2.47
N GLU A 64 -4.97 3.84 2.01
CA GLU A 64 -4.35 3.64 0.71
C GLU A 64 -5.26 3.99 -0.45
N LEU A 65 -6.54 3.61 -0.38
CA LEU A 65 -7.53 4.02 -1.38
C LEU A 65 -7.60 5.53 -1.50
N ILE A 66 -7.63 6.22 -0.36
CA ILE A 66 -7.66 7.69 -0.30
C ILE A 66 -6.40 8.30 -0.92
N ILE A 67 -5.21 7.80 -0.56
CA ILE A 67 -3.94 8.29 -1.11
C ILE A 67 -3.88 8.07 -2.63
N GLN A 68 -4.24 6.88 -3.10
CA GLN A 68 -4.21 6.55 -4.53
C GLN A 68 -5.20 7.42 -5.32
N ALA A 69 -6.41 7.64 -4.79
CA ALA A 69 -7.37 8.52 -5.43
C ALA A 69 -6.84 9.95 -5.53
N LEU A 70 -6.23 10.46 -4.46
CA LEU A 70 -5.59 11.77 -4.45
C LEU A 70 -4.42 11.87 -5.43
N GLN A 71 -3.57 10.83 -5.55
CA GLN A 71 -2.48 10.81 -6.52
C GLN A 71 -3.00 10.82 -7.96
N LYS A 72 -4.01 10.00 -8.28
CA LYS A 72 -4.64 9.94 -9.61
C LYS A 72 -5.32 11.24 -10.02
N THR A 73 -5.68 12.08 -9.05
CA THR A 73 -6.36 13.36 -9.31
C THR A 73 -5.49 14.57 -9.00
N GLU A 74 -4.19 14.37 -8.82
CA GLU A 74 -3.21 15.43 -8.54
C GLU A 74 -3.61 16.30 -7.33
N GLY A 75 -4.17 15.66 -6.30
CA GLY A 75 -4.64 16.31 -5.07
C GLY A 75 -5.99 17.02 -5.18
N ASN A 76 -6.68 16.90 -6.31
CA ASN A 76 -8.04 17.41 -6.43
C ASN A 76 -9.01 16.56 -5.60
N LYS A 77 -9.38 17.09 -4.42
CA LYS A 77 -10.26 16.43 -3.45
C LYS A 77 -11.67 16.15 -3.98
N ASN A 78 -12.21 17.01 -4.86
CA ASN A 78 -13.51 16.76 -5.48
C ASN A 78 -13.44 15.54 -6.40
N LYS A 79 -12.47 15.54 -7.32
CA LYS A 79 -12.27 14.43 -8.25
C LYS A 79 -11.93 13.13 -7.52
N ALA A 80 -11.12 13.19 -6.45
CA ALA A 80 -10.79 12.02 -5.64
C ALA A 80 -12.01 11.45 -4.93
N ALA A 81 -12.88 12.31 -4.37
CA ALA A 81 -14.12 11.89 -3.76
C ALA A 81 -15.05 11.23 -4.77
N THR A 82 -15.19 11.80 -5.98
CA THR A 82 -15.94 11.19 -7.08
C THR A 82 -15.37 9.82 -7.47
N LEU A 83 -14.04 9.69 -7.57
CA LEU A 83 -13.38 8.43 -7.93
C LEU A 83 -13.62 7.32 -6.89
N LEU A 84 -13.71 7.70 -5.62
CA LEU A 84 -14.02 6.79 -4.50
C LEU A 84 -15.52 6.61 -4.26
N ASN A 85 -16.38 7.24 -5.06
CA ASN A 85 -17.82 7.30 -4.85
C ASN A 85 -18.22 7.78 -3.44
N LEU A 86 -17.51 8.79 -2.93
CA LEU A 86 -17.73 9.42 -1.64
C LEU A 86 -18.20 10.86 -1.83
N ASN A 87 -18.93 11.37 -0.84
CA ASN A 87 -19.14 12.81 -0.75
C ASN A 87 -17.81 13.49 -0.40
N ARG A 88 -17.54 14.63 -1.03
CA ARG A 88 -16.35 15.46 -0.77
C ARG A 88 -16.19 15.77 0.73
N THR A 89 -17.28 16.12 1.42
CA THR A 89 -17.22 16.44 2.85
C THR A 89 -16.74 15.24 3.67
N THR A 90 -17.23 14.03 3.34
CA THR A 90 -16.79 12.78 3.96
C THR A 90 -15.30 12.53 3.74
N LEU A 91 -14.81 12.74 2.52
CA LEU A 91 -13.38 12.59 2.22
C LEU A 91 -12.54 13.60 3.01
N VAL A 92 -12.96 14.86 3.08
CA VAL A 92 -12.24 15.92 3.80
C VAL A 92 -12.15 15.62 5.30
N GLU A 93 -13.23 15.17 5.92
CA GLU A 93 -13.21 14.80 7.34
C GLU A 93 -12.34 13.57 7.60
N LYS A 94 -12.36 12.57 6.71
CA LYS A 94 -11.44 11.42 6.80
C LYS A 94 -9.98 11.86 6.70
N LEU A 95 -9.64 12.75 5.77
CA LEU A 95 -8.28 13.28 5.60
C LEU A 95 -7.80 14.03 6.85
N LYS A 96 -8.65 14.87 7.45
CA LYS A 96 -8.32 15.59 8.69
C LYS A 96 -8.07 14.62 9.84
N ARG A 97 -9.00 13.69 10.07
CA ARG A 97 -8.92 12.72 11.18
C ARG A 97 -7.69 11.84 11.10
N LYS A 98 -7.28 11.46 9.88
CA LYS A 98 -6.15 10.56 9.63
C LYS A 98 -4.83 11.29 9.36
N GLY A 99 -4.82 12.62 9.30
CA GLY A 99 -3.62 13.41 8.99
C GLY A 99 -3.02 13.17 7.60
N LEU A 100 -3.80 12.64 6.66
CA LEU A 100 -3.29 12.20 5.36
C LEU A 100 -3.06 13.38 4.40
N ARG A 101 -1.87 13.43 3.83
CA ARG A 101 -1.45 14.39 2.79
C ARG A 101 -0.65 13.66 1.72
N ILE A 102 -0.69 14.17 0.48
CA ILE A 102 0.24 13.72 -0.55
C ILE A 102 1.63 14.23 -0.16
N ALA A 103 2.64 13.35 -0.12
CA ALA A 103 4.02 13.79 -0.01
C ALA A 103 4.40 14.50 -1.31
N SER A 104 4.77 15.78 -1.19
CA SER A 104 5.26 16.62 -2.29
C SER A 104 6.64 16.20 -2.75
#